data_AF-A0A2G8KAE8-F1
#
_entry.id   AF-A0A2G8KAE8-F1
#
_cell.length_a   1.000
_cell.length_b   1.000
_cell.length_c   1.000
_cell.angle_alpha   90.00
_cell.angle_beta   90.00
_cell.angle_gamma   90.00
#
_symmetry.space_group_name_H-M   'P 1'
#
loop_
_entity.id
_entity.type
_entity.pdbx_description
1 polymer ?
#
loop_
_entity_poly.entity_id
_entity_poly.type
_entity_poly.pdbx_seq_one_letter_code
_entity_poly.pdbx_strand_id
1 'polypeptide(L)'
;MSARCALQQKSPTYCIVSEYPRSLKDVIGGHTIGTGYDSLLKNLTEKAQILNRGKKSKAESTVENEGRAKKRPTTTDSYGCVNYNPEMPTGEMEQKQLTQKEEMKASFQRDFKVATTASVTQNMKESHPLQRKDIIANLSIKELETERGQANLGVSSESSQERAVTYTR
;
A
#
# COMPACT_ATOMS: atom_id res chain seq x y z
N MET A 1 -21.01 -35.02 9.85
CA MET A 1 -20.39 -35.21 11.17
C MET A 1 -21.01 -36.43 11.82
N SER A 2 -20.22 -37.49 12.06
CA SER A 2 -20.72 -38.72 12.67
C SER A 2 -21.22 -38.46 14.10
N ALA A 3 -22.49 -38.77 14.39
CA ALA A 3 -23.17 -38.49 15.66
C ALA A 3 -22.49 -39.10 16.90
N ARG A 4 -21.57 -40.05 16.71
CA ARG A 4 -20.84 -40.73 17.79
C ARG A 4 -19.83 -39.85 18.50
N CYS A 5 -19.32 -38.81 17.85
CA CYS A 5 -18.21 -38.05 18.42
C CYS A 5 -18.64 -36.99 19.45
N ALA A 6 -19.83 -36.40 19.26
CA ALA A 6 -20.42 -35.44 20.19
C ALA A 6 -20.77 -36.06 21.55
N LEU A 7 -21.09 -37.36 21.57
CA LEU A 7 -21.39 -38.12 22.79
C LEU A 7 -20.15 -38.42 23.65
N GLN A 8 -18.94 -38.30 23.08
CA GLN A 8 -17.68 -38.65 23.74
C GLN A 8 -16.88 -37.43 24.24
N GLN A 9 -17.45 -36.22 24.20
CA GLN A 9 -16.75 -34.96 24.54
C GLN A 9 -15.41 -34.77 23.79
N LYS A 10 -15.27 -35.35 22.60
CA LYS A 10 -14.05 -35.26 21.78
C LYS A 10 -14.09 -34.01 20.93
N SER A 11 -12.93 -33.39 20.71
CA SER A 11 -12.83 -32.20 19.86
C SER A 11 -13.22 -32.55 18.41
N PRO A 12 -13.88 -31.64 17.68
CA PRO A 12 -14.27 -31.88 16.28
C PRO A 12 -13.09 -32.31 15.39
N THR A 13 -11.91 -31.76 15.65
CA THR A 13 -10.66 -32.11 14.96
C THR A 13 -10.25 -33.56 15.21
N TYR A 14 -10.42 -34.05 16.44
CA TYR A 14 -10.16 -35.44 16.79
C TYR A 14 -11.08 -36.37 16.00
N CYS A 15 -12.37 -36.03 15.91
CA CYS A 15 -13.35 -36.81 15.16
C CYS A 15 -12.95 -36.98 13.70
N ILE A 16 -12.60 -35.88 13.05
CA ILE A 16 -12.23 -35.84 11.63
C ILE A 16 -10.96 -36.66 11.38
N VAL A 17 -9.95 -36.52 12.23
CA VAL A 17 -8.70 -37.31 12.12
C VAL A 17 -8.93 -38.78 12.37
N SER A 18 -9.80 -39.14 13.32
CA SER A 18 -10.14 -40.53 13.59
C SER A 18 -10.93 -41.21 12.46
N GLU A 19 -11.71 -40.43 11.71
CA GLU A 19 -12.49 -40.91 10.56
C GLU A 19 -11.59 -41.05 9.31
N TYR A 20 -10.60 -40.16 9.14
CA TYR A 20 -9.71 -40.13 7.98
C TYR A 20 -8.21 -40.15 8.35
N PRO A 21 -7.73 -41.19 9.07
CA PRO A 21 -6.38 -41.20 9.62
C PRO A 21 -5.28 -41.35 8.57
N ARG A 22 -5.59 -41.88 7.38
CA ARG A 22 -4.60 -42.02 6.29
C ARG A 22 -4.40 -40.71 5.53
N SER A 23 -5.48 -39.96 5.32
CA SER A 23 -5.46 -38.72 4.53
C SER A 23 -4.91 -37.54 5.32
N LEU A 24 -5.09 -37.53 6.63
CA LEU A 24 -4.68 -36.41 7.49
C LEU A 24 -3.34 -36.64 8.17
N LYS A 25 -2.75 -37.84 8.04
CA LYS A 25 -1.44 -38.16 8.61
C LYS A 25 -0.36 -37.23 8.07
N ASP A 26 0.44 -36.65 8.95
CA ASP A 26 1.55 -35.80 8.54
C ASP A 26 2.72 -36.71 8.13
N VAL A 27 2.96 -36.82 6.82
CA VAL A 27 4.06 -37.62 6.25
C VAL A 27 4.95 -36.72 5.41
N ILE A 28 6.24 -36.64 5.76
CA ILE A 28 7.25 -35.92 4.99
C ILE A 28 8.42 -36.87 4.75
N GLY A 29 8.83 -37.02 3.49
CA GLY A 29 9.94 -37.91 3.12
C GLY A 29 9.71 -39.37 3.48
N GLY A 30 8.46 -39.84 3.52
CA GLY A 30 8.10 -41.21 3.92
C GLY A 30 8.07 -41.45 5.44
N HIS A 31 8.51 -40.48 6.24
CA HIS A 31 8.46 -40.55 7.69
C HIS A 31 7.18 -39.93 8.24
N THR A 32 6.56 -40.62 9.21
CA THR A 32 5.40 -40.11 9.93
C THR A 32 5.87 -39.12 10.98
N ILE A 33 5.49 -37.86 10.83
CA ILE A 33 5.81 -36.78 11.77
C ILE A 33 4.68 -36.59 12.79
N GLY A 34 3.43 -36.82 12.37
CA GLY A 34 2.25 -36.53 13.18
C GLY A 34 1.00 -37.27 12.71
N THR A 35 -0.02 -37.25 13.58
CA THR A 35 -1.32 -37.87 13.32
C THR A 35 -2.23 -36.99 12.47
N GLY A 36 -1.87 -35.73 12.18
CA GLY A 36 -2.73 -34.75 11.53
C GLY A 36 -3.58 -33.90 12.46
N TYR A 37 -3.70 -34.29 13.73
CA TYR A 37 -4.55 -33.62 14.70
C TYR A 37 -4.10 -32.18 14.95
N ASP A 38 -2.83 -31.99 15.30
CA ASP A 38 -2.28 -30.67 15.61
C ASP A 38 -2.24 -29.78 14.37
N SER A 39 -1.89 -30.34 13.21
CA SER A 39 -1.92 -29.65 11.92
C SER A 39 -3.32 -29.11 11.59
N LEU A 40 -4.36 -29.96 11.72
CA LEU A 40 -5.74 -29.57 11.46
C LEU A 40 -6.25 -28.55 12.48
N LEU A 41 -5.94 -28.75 13.77
CA LEU A 41 -6.34 -27.84 14.84
C LEU A 41 -5.72 -26.45 14.66
N LYS A 42 -4.43 -26.39 14.34
CA LYS A 42 -3.72 -25.15 14.05
C LYS A 42 -4.35 -24.42 12.87
N ASN A 43 -4.58 -25.12 11.75
CA ASN A 43 -5.17 -24.53 10.56
C ASN A 43 -6.57 -23.93 10.82
N LEU A 44 -7.43 -24.66 11.55
CA LEU A 44 -8.77 -24.18 11.89
C LEU A 44 -8.72 -22.98 12.84
N THR A 45 -7.82 -23.01 13.82
CA THR A 45 -7.64 -21.90 14.78
C THR A 45 -7.18 -20.63 14.06
N GLU A 46 -6.18 -20.75 13.17
CA GLU A 46 -5.68 -19.64 12.36
C GLU A 46 -6.78 -19.06 11.45
N LYS A 47 -7.53 -19.92 10.76
CA LYS A 47 -8.66 -19.48 9.92
C LYS A 47 -9.74 -18.77 10.74
N ALA A 48 -10.08 -19.29 11.91
CA ALA A 48 -11.02 -18.63 12.80
C ALA A 48 -10.51 -17.26 13.25
N GLN A 49 -9.22 -17.15 13.58
CA GLN A 49 -8.59 -15.87 13.92
C GLN A 49 -8.61 -14.88 12.75
N ILE A 50 -8.29 -15.34 11.52
CA ILE A 50 -8.34 -14.51 10.30
C ILE A 50 -9.75 -13.97 10.07
N LEU A 51 -10.77 -14.83 10.15
CA LEU A 51 -12.17 -14.43 10.00
C LEU A 51 -12.62 -13.45 11.10
N ASN A 52 -12.09 -13.59 12.32
CA ASN A 52 -12.40 -12.69 13.42
C ASN A 52 -11.68 -11.33 13.30
N ARG A 53 -10.51 -11.25 12.66
CA ARG A 53 -9.80 -9.98 12.43
C ARG A 53 -10.61 -9.01 11.58
N GLY A 54 -11.34 -9.50 10.57
CA GLY A 54 -12.25 -8.69 9.75
C GLY A 54 -13.49 -8.17 10.47
N LYS A 55 -13.83 -8.73 11.64
CA LYS A 55 -14.96 -8.29 12.48
C LYS A 55 -14.54 -7.29 13.56
N LYS A 56 -13.30 -7.40 14.07
CA LYS A 56 -12.76 -6.52 15.12
C LYS A 56 -12.31 -5.15 14.61
N SER A 57 -12.01 -5.00 13.32
CA SER A 57 -11.65 -3.69 12.74
C SER A 57 -12.78 -2.66 12.73
N LYS A 58 -14.02 -3.04 13.07
CA LYS A 58 -15.16 -2.11 13.21
C LYS A 58 -15.49 -1.70 14.65
N ALA A 59 -14.90 -2.32 15.69
CA ALA A 59 -15.46 -2.24 17.06
C ALA A 59 -14.50 -1.76 18.17
N GLU A 60 -13.25 -1.38 17.89
CA GLU A 60 -12.37 -0.80 18.90
C GLU A 60 -11.82 0.56 18.46
N SER A 61 -12.72 1.56 18.42
CA SER A 61 -12.35 2.98 18.51
C SER A 61 -12.84 3.65 19.79
N THR A 62 -13.30 2.87 20.76
CA THR A 62 -13.81 3.39 22.04
C THR A 62 -13.21 2.61 23.20
N VAL A 63 -11.88 2.71 23.34
CA VAL A 63 -11.26 2.52 24.65
C VAL A 63 -10.52 3.80 24.96
N GLU A 64 -11.14 4.57 25.84
CA GLU A 64 -10.57 5.73 26.51
C GLU A 64 -9.26 5.28 27.17
N ASN A 65 -8.14 5.79 26.67
CA ASN A 65 -6.88 5.70 27.38
C ASN A 65 -6.21 7.07 27.29
N GLU A 66 -6.24 7.76 28.42
CA GLU A 66 -5.61 9.04 28.66
C GLU A 66 -4.10 8.90 28.48
N GLY A 67 -3.59 9.37 27.34
CA GLY A 67 -2.16 9.33 27.08
C GLY A 67 -1.84 9.54 25.61
N ARG A 68 -2.07 10.77 25.11
CA ARG A 68 -1.60 11.34 23.83
C ARG A 68 -1.19 10.31 22.75
N ALA A 69 -2.07 9.36 22.43
CA ALA A 69 -1.89 8.51 21.26
C ALA A 69 -2.30 9.38 20.07
N LYS A 70 -1.37 9.66 19.16
CA LYS A 70 -1.67 10.31 17.88
C LYS A 70 -2.87 9.59 17.28
N LYS A 71 -4.01 10.29 17.18
CA LYS A 71 -5.25 9.76 16.61
C LYS A 71 -4.88 9.06 15.30
N ARG A 72 -5.01 7.74 15.24
CA ARG A 72 -4.79 7.01 13.99
C ARG A 72 -5.83 7.58 13.02
N PRO A 73 -5.42 7.97 11.80
CA PRO A 73 -6.33 8.55 10.83
C PRO A 73 -7.53 7.62 10.64
N THR A 74 -8.72 8.21 10.68
CA THR A 74 -10.03 7.56 10.83
C THR A 74 -10.44 6.67 9.66
N THR A 75 -9.63 6.63 8.60
CA THR A 75 -9.97 5.97 7.34
C THR A 75 -8.76 5.23 6.83
N THR A 76 -8.43 4.10 7.45
CA THR A 76 -7.50 3.14 6.86
C THR A 76 -8.28 2.08 6.11
N ASP A 77 -7.87 1.74 4.90
CA ASP A 77 -8.37 0.55 4.20
C ASP A 77 -8.15 -0.74 5.05
N SER A 78 -8.82 -1.82 4.70
CA SER A 78 -8.65 -3.21 5.15
C SER A 78 -7.18 -3.61 5.32
N TYR A 79 -6.30 -3.07 4.47
CA TYR A 79 -4.86 -3.32 4.48
C TYR A 79 -4.03 -2.27 5.24
N GLY A 80 -4.68 -1.36 5.97
CA GLY A 80 -4.02 -0.30 6.75
C GLY A 80 -3.56 0.91 5.93
N CYS A 81 -3.99 1.05 4.67
CA CYS A 81 -3.61 2.18 3.83
C CYS A 81 -4.37 3.44 4.25
N VAL A 82 -3.64 4.49 4.67
CA VAL A 82 -4.19 5.77 5.16
C VAL A 82 -4.60 6.70 4.01
N ASN A 83 -3.86 6.67 2.90
CA ASN A 83 -4.10 7.54 1.76
C ASN A 83 -3.60 6.83 0.49
N TYR A 84 -4.50 6.09 -0.17
CA TYR A 84 -4.15 5.33 -1.37
C TYR A 84 -3.93 6.22 -2.60
N ASN A 85 -4.65 7.34 -2.68
CA ASN A 85 -4.58 8.31 -3.77
C ASN A 85 -4.32 9.73 -3.21
N PRO A 86 -3.05 10.15 -3.11
CA PRO A 86 -2.69 11.45 -2.55
C PRO A 86 -3.24 12.59 -3.42
N GLU A 87 -3.88 13.55 -2.76
CA GLU A 87 -4.30 14.79 -3.40
C GLU A 87 -3.08 15.64 -3.79
N MET A 88 -3.20 16.38 -4.89
CA MET A 88 -2.17 17.33 -5.32
C MET A 88 -2.10 18.49 -4.30
N PRO A 89 -0.92 18.95 -3.88
CA PRO A 89 -0.79 20.09 -3.00
C PRO A 89 -1.45 21.33 -3.63
N THR A 90 -2.25 22.06 -2.84
CA THR A 90 -2.98 23.24 -3.30
C THR A 90 -2.04 24.27 -3.91
N GLY A 91 -2.17 24.54 -5.20
CA GLY A 91 -1.33 25.50 -5.95
C GLY A 91 -0.17 24.88 -6.74
N GLU A 92 0.04 23.56 -6.67
CA GLU A 92 0.98 22.87 -7.55
C GLU A 92 0.30 22.37 -8.82
N MET A 93 0.72 22.90 -9.96
CA MET A 93 0.33 22.38 -11.28
C MET A 93 1.09 21.08 -11.57
N GLU A 94 0.50 20.17 -12.35
CA GLU A 94 1.14 18.92 -12.79
C GLU A 94 2.49 19.18 -13.49
N GLN A 95 2.61 20.34 -14.15
CA GLN A 95 3.84 20.83 -14.75
C GLN A 95 4.99 21.00 -13.74
N LYS A 96 4.71 21.54 -12.54
CA LYS A 96 5.72 21.74 -11.49
C LYS A 96 6.29 20.41 -10.99
N GLN A 97 5.43 19.39 -10.87
CA GLN A 97 5.88 18.05 -10.47
C GLN A 97 6.70 17.37 -11.57
N LEU A 98 6.39 17.67 -12.84
CA LEU A 98 7.17 17.18 -13.97
C LEU A 98 8.57 17.82 -14.00
N THR A 99 8.68 19.15 -13.83
CA THR A 99 9.97 19.84 -13.79
C THR A 99 10.85 19.34 -12.65
N GLN A 100 10.29 19.12 -11.46
CA GLN A 100 11.03 18.58 -10.31
C GLN A 100 11.53 17.15 -10.55
N LYS A 101 10.75 16.33 -11.26
CA LYS A 101 11.16 14.99 -11.66
C LYS A 101 12.31 15.04 -12.67
N GLU A 102 12.27 15.97 -13.62
CA GLU A 102 13.34 16.19 -14.59
C GLU A 102 14.61 16.73 -13.94
N GLU A 103 14.49 17.71 -13.03
CA GLU A 103 15.59 18.21 -12.23
C GLU A 103 16.24 17.11 -11.40
N MET A 104 15.43 16.22 -10.80
CA MET A 104 15.94 15.06 -10.06
C MET A 104 16.72 14.10 -10.98
N LYS A 105 16.21 13.79 -12.18
CA LYS A 105 16.94 12.99 -13.18
C LYS A 105 18.25 13.66 -13.62
N ALA A 106 18.20 14.96 -13.87
CA ALA A 106 19.36 15.72 -14.30
C ALA A 106 20.42 15.81 -13.19
N SER A 107 20.01 15.96 -11.92
CA SER A 107 20.92 15.95 -10.78
C SER A 107 21.59 14.59 -10.58
N PHE A 108 20.90 13.50 -10.89
CA PHE A 108 21.48 12.15 -10.87
C PHE A 108 22.53 11.97 -11.98
N GLN A 109 22.28 12.53 -13.17
CA GLN A 109 23.21 12.43 -14.31
C GLN A 109 24.47 13.29 -14.17
N ARG A 110 24.40 14.44 -13.47
CA ARG A 110 25.51 15.41 -13.33
C ARG A 110 26.41 15.18 -12.10
N ASP A 111 26.48 13.95 -11.60
CA ASP A 111 27.11 13.51 -10.34
C ASP A 111 26.26 13.69 -9.07
N PHE A 112 25.92 12.54 -8.48
CA PHE A 112 25.17 12.39 -7.23
C PHE A 112 25.74 13.17 -6.04
N LYS A 113 27.02 13.56 -6.08
CA LYS A 113 27.72 14.27 -5.00
C LYS A 113 27.25 15.72 -4.82
N VAL A 114 26.66 16.34 -5.84
CA VAL A 114 26.20 17.74 -5.80
C VAL A 114 24.78 17.85 -5.24
N ALA A 115 24.00 16.77 -5.32
CA ALA A 115 22.62 16.76 -4.85
C ALA A 115 22.57 16.59 -3.32
N THR A 116 22.16 17.64 -2.61
CA THR A 116 21.91 17.56 -1.17
C THR A 116 20.79 16.56 -0.89
N THR A 117 21.00 15.64 0.05
CA THR A 117 20.00 14.63 0.47
C THR A 117 18.64 15.23 0.80
N ALA A 118 18.63 16.44 1.40
CA ALA A 118 17.41 17.19 1.70
C ALA A 118 16.65 17.63 0.44
N SER A 119 17.36 18.11 -0.58
CA SER A 119 16.76 18.56 -1.85
C SER A 119 16.16 17.38 -2.62
N VAL A 120 16.89 16.27 -2.71
CA VAL A 120 16.39 15.02 -3.33
C VAL A 120 15.15 14.51 -2.60
N THR A 121 15.18 14.49 -1.26
CA THR A 121 14.03 14.05 -0.46
C THR A 121 12.81 14.94 -0.67
N GLN A 122 13.01 16.25 -0.82
CA GLN A 122 11.94 17.19 -1.09
C GLN A 122 11.34 16.94 -2.49
N ASN A 123 12.19 16.84 -3.52
CA ASN A 123 11.76 16.56 -4.90
C ASN A 123 11.02 15.20 -5.01
N MET A 124 11.42 14.20 -4.22
CA MET A 124 10.71 12.92 -4.12
C MET A 124 9.30 13.08 -3.54
N LYS A 125 9.14 13.88 -2.48
CA LYS A 125 7.83 14.12 -1.86
C LYS A 125 6.90 14.88 -2.80
N GLU A 126 7.41 15.90 -3.47
CA GLU A 126 6.62 16.76 -4.34
C GLU A 126 6.22 16.07 -5.65
N SER A 127 7.08 15.20 -6.20
CA SER A 127 6.74 14.40 -7.40
C SER A 127 5.92 13.13 -7.11
N HIS A 128 5.74 12.75 -5.85
CA HIS A 128 5.03 11.53 -5.44
C HIS A 128 3.56 11.47 -5.91
N PRO A 129 2.73 12.53 -5.83
CA PRO A 129 1.33 12.46 -6.25
C PRO A 129 1.16 12.07 -7.72
N LEU A 130 1.94 12.69 -8.63
CA LEU A 130 1.92 12.33 -10.05
C LEU A 130 2.39 10.89 -10.29
N GLN A 131 3.48 10.46 -9.64
CA GLN A 131 3.94 9.07 -9.73
C GLN A 131 2.88 8.08 -9.25
N ARG A 132 2.11 8.44 -8.22
CA ARG A 132 1.05 7.59 -7.69
C ARG A 132 -0.14 7.49 -8.66
N LYS A 133 -0.50 8.57 -9.35
CA LYS A 133 -1.51 8.55 -10.42
C LYS A 133 -1.12 7.58 -11.53
N ASP A 134 0.14 7.62 -11.99
CA ASP A 134 0.65 6.70 -13.02
C ASP A 134 0.47 5.23 -12.63
N ILE A 135 0.83 4.90 -11.37
CA ILE A 135 0.75 3.54 -10.83
C ILE A 135 -0.71 3.08 -10.75
N ILE A 136 -1.61 3.94 -10.27
CA ILE A 136 -3.04 3.63 -10.16
C ILE A 136 -3.65 3.39 -11.56
N ALA A 137 -3.22 4.17 -12.55
CA ALA A 137 -3.65 4.03 -13.93
C ALA A 137 -3.04 2.81 -14.64
N ASN A 138 -2.11 2.08 -14.00
CA ASN A 138 -1.36 0.95 -14.59
C ASN A 138 -0.68 1.31 -15.93
N LEU A 139 -0.21 2.55 -16.07
CA LEU A 139 0.45 3.01 -17.29
C LEU A 139 1.74 2.20 -17.54
N SER A 140 1.89 1.71 -18.76
CA SER A 140 3.10 1.05 -19.21
C SER A 140 4.24 2.06 -19.39
N ILE A 141 5.48 1.57 -19.35
CA ILE A 141 6.68 2.41 -19.53
C ILE A 141 6.62 3.18 -20.86
N LYS A 142 6.13 2.55 -21.94
CA LYS A 142 6.01 3.17 -23.27
C LYS A 142 4.99 4.31 -23.29
N GLU A 143 3.86 4.14 -22.59
CA GLU A 143 2.81 5.15 -22.49
C GLU A 143 3.31 6.37 -21.69
N LEU A 144 4.04 6.12 -20.58
CA LEU A 144 4.64 7.16 -19.77
C LEU A 144 5.69 8.00 -20.50
N GLU A 145 6.41 7.41 -21.46
CA GLU A 145 7.37 8.13 -22.31
C GLU A 145 6.67 8.98 -23.36
N THR A 146 5.51 8.52 -23.86
CA THR A 146 4.76 9.16 -24.94
C THR A 146 3.94 10.36 -24.46
N GLU A 147 3.17 10.21 -23.39
CA GLU A 147 2.31 11.29 -22.85
C GLU A 147 3.13 12.49 -22.34
N ARG A 148 4.34 12.22 -21.87
CA ARG A 148 5.26 13.25 -21.34
C ARG A 148 6.03 13.98 -22.43
N GLY A 149 6.24 13.35 -23.59
CA GLY A 149 6.80 14.02 -24.75
C GLY A 149 5.86 15.08 -25.33
N GLN A 150 4.54 14.89 -25.21
CA GLN A 150 3.53 15.81 -25.75
C GLN A 150 3.31 17.05 -24.87
N ALA A 151 3.47 16.93 -23.54
CA ALA A 151 3.35 18.07 -22.62
C ALA A 151 4.44 19.15 -22.83
N ASN A 152 5.59 18.80 -23.42
CA ASN A 152 6.68 19.73 -23.73
C ASN A 152 6.51 20.49 -25.06
N LEU A 153 5.53 20.15 -25.90
CA LEU A 153 5.26 20.83 -27.18
C LEU A 153 4.19 21.92 -27.08
N GLY A 154 3.57 22.11 -25.91
CA GLY A 154 2.48 23.08 -25.69
C GLY A 154 2.90 24.49 -25.25
N VAL A 155 4.20 24.78 -25.11
CA VAL A 155 4.68 26.10 -24.63
C VAL A 155 5.76 26.66 -25.56
N SER A 156 5.37 27.09 -26.75
CA SER A 156 6.19 27.99 -27.58
C SER A 156 5.40 29.05 -28.34
N SER A 157 4.12 29.23 -28.04
CA SER A 157 3.37 30.34 -28.63
C SER A 157 2.34 30.85 -27.63
N GLU A 158 2.71 31.89 -26.88
CA GLU A 158 1.90 33.11 -26.78
C GLU A 158 2.60 34.21 -25.97
N SER A 159 2.73 35.37 -26.65
CA SER A 159 2.68 36.72 -26.10
C SER A 159 3.92 37.31 -25.43
N SER A 160 4.92 37.63 -26.27
CA SER A 160 5.73 38.84 -26.12
C SER A 160 4.90 40.09 -26.46
N GLN A 161 4.36 40.82 -25.48
CA GLN A 161 4.00 42.27 -25.48
C GLN A 161 3.74 42.65 -24.01
N GLU A 162 4.08 43.79 -23.41
CA GLU A 162 4.91 44.95 -23.67
C GLU A 162 5.20 45.57 -22.29
N ARG A 163 6.38 46.15 -22.08
CA ARG A 163 6.74 46.86 -20.84
C ARG A 163 6.12 48.26 -20.84
N ALA A 164 5.37 48.58 -19.78
CA ALA A 164 5.14 49.98 -19.38
C ALA A 164 5.39 50.12 -17.88
N VAL A 165 6.55 50.67 -17.53
CA VAL A 165 6.86 51.15 -16.17
C VAL A 165 6.32 52.57 -16.07
N THR A 166 5.28 52.80 -15.29
CA THR A 166 4.85 54.15 -14.93
C THR A 166 5.42 54.51 -13.57
N TYR A 167 6.37 55.44 -13.58
CA TYR A 167 6.89 56.12 -12.39
C TYR A 167 5.88 57.18 -11.93
N THR A 168 5.38 57.09 -10.71
CA THR A 168 4.61 58.16 -10.06
C THR A 168 5.54 58.98 -9.18
N ARG A 169 5.44 60.29 -9.36
CA ARG A 169 6.23 61.38 -8.76
C ARG A 169 5.85 61.64 -7.31
#